data_AF-A0A6M3XQA7-F1
#
_entry.id   AF-A0A6M3XQA7-F1
#
_cell.length_a   1.000
_cell.length_b   1.000
_cell.length_c   1.000
_cell.angle_alpha   90.00
_cell.angle_beta   90.00
_cell.angle_gamma   90.00
#
_symmetry.space_group_name_H-M   'P 1'
#
loop_
_entity.id
_entity.type
_entity.pdbx_description
1 polymer ?
#
loop_
_entity_poly.entity_id
_entity_poly.type
_entity_poly.pdbx_seq_one_letter_code
_entity_poly.pdbx_strand_id
1 'polypeptide(L)'
;MEYDLPVEIKDGLGDWMKDKRDESVFTAAHASCTKIYYVNSRAGTSTVVSTDLLTLADVSKAKTYAKSSADPKIPPIKIAKINQKTVYRYLFVMHDHVAYDLLINDATYQQVTREAERRGSGNPLFAGALIDWDGCFLFDHDNVSVFSGWGASSDVYGAESLLCGRQAVIVGIGGYKIQGKNGYLKWVEKKFDGMPIAYADDYELRMAA
;
A
#
# COMPACT_ATOMS: atom_id res chain seq x y z
N MET A 1 29.01 11.00 -24.10
CA MET A 1 27.62 11.39 -23.76
C MET A 1 27.72 12.67 -22.98
N GLU A 2 27.13 13.73 -23.49
CA GLU A 2 27.05 15.01 -22.78
C GLU A 2 26.02 14.86 -21.65
N TYR A 3 26.41 15.23 -20.44
CA TYR A 3 25.57 15.06 -19.25
C TYR A 3 24.66 16.28 -19.10
N ASP A 4 23.37 16.09 -19.38
CA ASP A 4 22.36 17.16 -19.33
C ASP A 4 21.75 17.25 -17.92
N LEU A 5 22.42 18.02 -17.05
CA LEU A 5 22.03 18.25 -15.66
C LEU A 5 20.53 18.59 -15.47
N PRO A 6 19.92 19.50 -16.26
CA PRO A 6 18.48 19.78 -16.20
C PRO A 6 17.56 18.57 -16.34
N VAL A 7 17.86 17.65 -17.26
CA VAL A 7 17.02 16.46 -17.51
C VAL A 7 17.12 15.50 -16.33
N GLU A 8 18.32 15.26 -15.84
CA GLU A 8 18.58 14.39 -14.70
C GLU A 8 17.92 14.91 -13.40
N ILE A 9 17.95 16.23 -13.15
CA ILE A 9 17.27 16.85 -12.00
C ILE A 9 15.76 16.65 -12.09
N LYS A 10 15.18 16.81 -13.28
CA LYS A 10 13.74 16.66 -13.49
C LYS A 10 13.29 15.21 -13.27
N ASP A 11 14.04 14.25 -13.78
CA ASP A 11 13.73 12.82 -13.61
C ASP A 11 13.90 12.41 -12.15
N GLY A 12 14.96 12.85 -11.48
CA GLY A 12 15.18 12.62 -10.06
C GLY A 12 14.09 13.24 -9.16
N LEU A 13 13.59 14.43 -9.50
CA LEU A 13 12.45 15.02 -8.79
C LEU A 13 11.15 14.25 -9.05
N GLY A 14 10.99 13.73 -10.27
CA GLY A 14 9.87 12.88 -10.65
C GLY A 14 9.81 11.59 -9.84
N ASP A 15 10.97 10.94 -9.63
CA ASP A 15 11.07 9.74 -8.81
C ASP A 15 10.86 10.05 -7.33
N TRP A 16 11.47 11.11 -6.81
CA TRP A 16 11.23 11.57 -5.44
C TRP A 16 9.74 11.83 -5.16
N MET A 17 9.01 12.43 -6.10
CA MET A 17 7.56 12.65 -5.94
C MET A 17 6.74 11.35 -5.95
N LYS A 18 7.19 10.30 -6.65
CA LYS A 18 6.52 8.98 -6.62
C LYS A 18 6.68 8.36 -5.24
N ASP A 19 7.91 8.32 -4.74
CA ASP A 19 8.24 7.74 -3.43
C ASP A 19 7.51 8.49 -2.31
N LYS A 20 7.52 9.84 -2.35
CA LYS A 20 6.79 10.64 -1.36
C LYS A 20 5.29 10.47 -1.40
N ARG A 21 4.71 10.26 -2.58
CA ARG A 21 3.29 9.96 -2.69
C ARG A 21 2.97 8.60 -2.08
N ASP A 22 3.80 7.61 -2.37
CA ASP A 22 3.62 6.25 -1.86
C ASP A 22 3.71 6.20 -0.33
N GLU A 23 4.77 6.80 0.24
CA GLU A 23 4.94 6.97 1.69
C GLU A 23 3.72 7.66 2.34
N SER A 24 3.21 8.72 1.71
CA SER A 24 2.04 9.45 2.21
C SER A 24 0.76 8.61 2.17
N VAL A 25 0.61 7.76 1.14
CA VAL A 25 -0.54 6.87 0.99
C VAL A 25 -0.54 5.79 2.06
N PHE A 26 0.61 5.13 2.28
CA PHE A 26 0.74 4.12 3.34
C PHE A 26 0.52 4.72 4.73
N THR A 27 1.10 5.89 4.98
CA THR A 27 0.89 6.63 6.24
C THR A 27 -0.59 6.94 6.48
N ALA A 28 -1.29 7.45 5.46
CA ALA A 28 -2.71 7.77 5.58
C ALA A 28 -3.58 6.52 5.78
N ALA A 29 -3.33 5.46 5.01
CA ALA A 29 -4.05 4.19 5.10
C ALA A 29 -3.93 3.58 6.51
N HIS A 30 -2.75 3.71 7.11
CA HIS A 30 -2.46 3.18 8.42
C HIS A 30 -3.15 3.97 9.55
N ALA A 31 -3.10 5.30 9.48
CA ALA A 31 -3.72 6.18 10.47
C ALA A 31 -5.26 6.07 10.55
N SER A 32 -5.91 5.71 9.44
CA SER A 32 -7.38 5.65 9.35
C SER A 32 -7.97 4.25 9.48
N CYS A 33 -7.25 3.28 10.08
CA CYS A 33 -7.79 1.94 10.21
C CYS A 33 -9.02 1.90 11.14
N THR A 34 -10.10 1.25 10.69
CA THR A 34 -11.35 1.14 11.47
C THR A 34 -11.35 -0.03 12.45
N LYS A 35 -10.49 -1.03 12.21
CA LYS A 35 -10.33 -2.19 13.07
C LYS A 35 -8.89 -2.72 13.02
N ILE A 36 -8.33 -2.94 14.20
CA ILE A 36 -7.05 -3.62 14.38
C ILE A 36 -7.32 -5.03 14.89
N TYR A 37 -6.66 -6.01 14.26
CA TYR A 37 -6.62 -7.39 14.70
C TYR A 37 -5.20 -7.72 15.15
N TYR A 38 -5.06 -8.11 16.41
CA TYR A 38 -3.81 -8.66 16.89
C TYR A 38 -3.79 -10.17 16.64
N VAL A 39 -2.64 -10.65 16.16
CA VAL A 39 -2.37 -12.06 15.91
C VAL A 39 -2.62 -12.87 17.19
N ASN A 40 -3.05 -14.13 17.05
CA ASN A 40 -3.28 -15.04 18.18
C ASN A 40 -4.28 -14.50 19.24
N SER A 41 -5.19 -13.62 18.81
CA SER A 41 -6.23 -13.01 19.66
C SER A 41 -5.70 -12.25 20.89
N ARG A 42 -4.52 -11.63 20.77
CA ARG A 42 -3.97 -10.73 21.80
C ARG A 42 -4.85 -9.51 22.03
N ALA A 43 -4.76 -8.94 23.23
CA ALA A 43 -5.55 -7.78 23.64
C ALA A 43 -4.93 -6.44 23.18
N GLY A 44 -3.64 -6.45 22.82
CA GLY A 44 -2.90 -5.27 22.38
C GLY A 44 -1.43 -5.58 22.13
N THR A 45 -0.71 -4.59 21.59
CA THR A 45 0.72 -4.67 21.26
C THR A 45 1.60 -4.99 22.46
N SER A 46 1.21 -4.57 23.67
CA SER A 46 1.95 -4.87 24.92
C SER A 46 1.92 -6.35 25.33
N THR A 47 1.01 -7.15 24.75
CA THR A 47 0.88 -8.58 25.07
C THR A 47 1.42 -9.50 23.97
N VAL A 48 1.88 -8.91 22.86
CA VAL A 48 2.45 -9.65 21.72
C VAL A 48 3.81 -10.20 22.13
N VAL A 49 4.09 -11.44 21.73
CA VAL A 49 5.40 -12.09 21.87
C VAL A 49 5.96 -12.47 20.51
N SER A 50 7.27 -12.72 20.43
CA SER A 50 7.97 -13.02 19.17
C SER A 50 7.45 -14.25 18.41
N THR A 51 6.71 -15.14 19.06
CA THR A 51 6.10 -16.31 18.43
C THR A 51 4.72 -16.02 17.83
N ASP A 52 4.14 -14.84 18.05
CA ASP A 52 2.85 -14.46 17.49
C ASP A 52 3.04 -14.00 16.04
N LEU A 53 3.21 -14.96 15.13
CA LEU A 53 3.44 -14.74 13.70
C LEU A 53 2.14 -14.75 12.90
N LEU A 54 2.08 -13.93 11.85
CA LEU A 54 0.94 -13.90 10.92
C LEU A 54 0.80 -15.25 10.21
N THR A 55 -0.41 -15.80 10.15
CA THR A 55 -0.71 -17.04 9.41
C THR A 55 -1.75 -16.82 8.31
N LEU A 56 -1.85 -17.76 7.35
CA LEU A 56 -2.91 -17.73 6.34
C LEU A 56 -4.33 -17.79 6.94
N ALA A 57 -4.48 -18.41 8.12
CA ALA A 57 -5.74 -18.41 8.86
C ALA A 57 -6.15 -16.99 9.30
N ASP A 58 -5.19 -16.16 9.70
CA ASP A 58 -5.45 -14.76 10.07
C ASP A 58 -5.90 -13.93 8.86
N VAL A 59 -5.34 -14.19 7.68
CA VAL A 59 -5.79 -13.56 6.42
C VAL A 59 -7.25 -13.92 6.11
N SER A 60 -7.62 -15.19 6.24
CA SER A 60 -9.00 -15.64 6.08
C SER A 60 -9.95 -15.04 7.12
N LYS A 61 -9.49 -14.90 8.37
CA LYS A 61 -10.24 -14.25 9.44
C LYS A 61 -10.49 -12.77 9.14
N ALA A 62 -9.46 -12.04 8.72
CA ALA A 62 -9.56 -10.63 8.34
C ALA A 62 -10.55 -10.43 7.18
N LYS A 63 -10.47 -11.27 6.14
CA LYS A 63 -11.43 -11.27 5.03
C LYS A 63 -12.86 -11.56 5.49
N THR A 64 -13.03 -12.55 6.37
CA THR A 64 -14.35 -12.92 6.89
C THR A 64 -14.97 -11.74 7.64
N TYR A 65 -14.20 -11.09 8.52
CA TYR A 65 -14.64 -9.89 9.22
C TYR A 65 -15.05 -8.76 8.25
N ALA A 66 -14.20 -8.47 7.25
CA ALA A 66 -14.46 -7.44 6.25
C ALA A 66 -15.80 -7.65 5.50
N LYS A 67 -16.21 -8.92 5.30
CA LYS A 67 -17.47 -9.28 4.65
C LYS A 67 -18.68 -9.32 5.60
N SER A 68 -18.50 -9.88 6.79
CA SER A 68 -19.62 -10.23 7.68
C SER A 68 -19.94 -9.14 8.71
N SER A 69 -18.90 -8.55 9.30
CA SER A 69 -18.99 -7.87 10.60
C SER A 69 -18.44 -6.45 10.59
N ALA A 70 -17.69 -6.04 9.56
CA ALA A 70 -17.31 -4.66 9.38
C ALA A 70 -18.55 -3.78 9.14
N ASP A 71 -18.58 -2.61 9.77
CA ASP A 71 -19.61 -1.60 9.60
C ASP A 71 -18.97 -0.24 9.29
N PRO A 72 -19.08 0.29 8.05
CA PRO A 72 -19.72 -0.34 6.89
C PRO A 72 -18.94 -1.56 6.38
N LYS A 73 -19.64 -2.50 5.73
CA LYS A 73 -19.01 -3.67 5.11
C LYS A 73 -18.01 -3.24 4.04
N ILE A 74 -16.85 -3.88 4.01
CA ILE A 74 -15.79 -3.53 3.07
C ILE A 74 -15.96 -4.37 1.79
N PRO A 75 -16.35 -3.76 0.65
CA PRO A 75 -16.56 -4.51 -0.58
C PRO A 75 -15.21 -4.87 -1.24
N PRO A 76 -15.10 -6.05 -1.88
CA PRO A 76 -13.88 -6.48 -2.57
C PRO A 76 -13.65 -5.73 -3.89
N ILE A 77 -12.39 -5.55 -4.27
CA ILE A 77 -11.95 -4.90 -5.51
C ILE A 77 -12.27 -5.80 -6.72
N LYS A 78 -12.69 -5.17 -7.83
CA LYS A 78 -12.89 -5.86 -9.11
C LYS A 78 -11.57 -5.82 -9.89
N ILE A 79 -10.95 -6.97 -10.11
CA ILE A 79 -9.58 -7.01 -10.63
C ILE A 79 -9.58 -7.29 -12.14
N ALA A 80 -10.28 -8.34 -12.59
CA ALA A 80 -10.39 -8.68 -14.00
C ALA A 80 -11.51 -9.70 -14.26
N LYS A 81 -11.81 -9.94 -15.54
CA LYS A 81 -12.60 -11.10 -15.98
C LYS A 81 -11.63 -12.25 -16.29
N ILE A 82 -11.70 -13.35 -15.53
CA ILE A 82 -11.02 -14.60 -15.89
C ILE A 82 -12.08 -15.51 -16.49
N ASN A 83 -11.89 -15.96 -17.74
CA ASN A 83 -12.86 -16.80 -18.47
C ASN A 83 -14.29 -16.23 -18.42
N GLN A 84 -14.44 -14.94 -18.74
CA GLN A 84 -15.71 -14.19 -18.72
C GLN A 84 -16.39 -14.01 -17.34
N LYS A 85 -15.85 -14.60 -16.26
CA LYS A 85 -16.34 -14.42 -14.90
C LYS A 85 -15.60 -13.26 -14.23
N THR A 86 -16.37 -12.31 -13.68
CA THR A 86 -15.79 -11.20 -12.90
C THR A 86 -15.26 -11.76 -11.58
N VAL A 87 -13.97 -11.58 -11.33
CA VAL A 87 -13.35 -12.01 -10.07
C VAL A 87 -13.21 -10.80 -9.14
N TYR A 88 -13.66 -10.99 -7.91
CA TYR A 88 -13.56 -10.00 -6.84
C TYR A 88 -12.56 -10.47 -5.81
N ARG A 89 -11.58 -9.62 -5.46
CA ARG A 89 -10.55 -9.94 -4.47
C ARG A 89 -10.34 -8.80 -3.49
N TYR A 90 -9.80 -9.13 -2.32
CA TYR A 90 -9.22 -8.14 -1.42
C TYR A 90 -7.73 -8.02 -1.68
N LEU A 91 -7.18 -6.85 -1.40
CA LEU A 91 -5.74 -6.62 -1.37
C LEU A 91 -5.28 -6.76 0.07
N PHE A 92 -4.22 -7.51 0.31
CA PHE A 92 -3.58 -7.62 1.61
C PHE A 92 -2.11 -7.27 1.43
N VAL A 93 -1.68 -6.17 2.04
CA VAL A 93 -0.32 -5.66 1.93
C VAL A 93 0.39 -5.84 3.26
N MET A 94 1.59 -6.39 3.23
CA MET A 94 2.42 -6.63 4.41
C MET A 94 3.86 -6.17 4.18
N HIS A 95 4.64 -6.07 5.25
CA HIS A 95 6.07 -5.79 5.15
C HIS A 95 6.83 -7.07 4.74
N ASP A 96 7.95 -6.91 4.04
CA ASP A 96 8.78 -8.02 3.52
C ASP A 96 9.20 -9.02 4.61
N HIS A 97 9.53 -8.54 5.81
CA HIS A 97 9.83 -9.38 6.97
C HIS A 97 8.65 -10.30 7.37
N VAL A 98 7.42 -9.78 7.32
CA VAL A 98 6.22 -10.58 7.63
C VAL A 98 5.96 -11.59 6.51
N ALA A 99 6.19 -11.21 5.25
CA ALA A 99 6.07 -12.12 4.12
C ALA A 99 7.07 -13.28 4.22
N TYR A 100 8.31 -12.99 4.60
CA TYR A 100 9.34 -14.00 4.87
C TYR A 100 8.92 -14.96 5.99
N ASP A 101 8.45 -14.43 7.13
CA ASP A 101 8.01 -15.24 8.25
C ASP A 101 6.80 -16.11 7.89
N LEU A 102 5.86 -15.59 7.09
CA LEU A 102 4.71 -16.34 6.58
C LEU A 102 5.14 -17.52 5.71
N LEU A 103 6.12 -17.32 4.81
CA LEU A 103 6.64 -18.38 3.93
C LEU A 103 7.27 -19.54 4.72
N ILE A 104 8.01 -19.21 5.79
CA ILE A 104 8.86 -20.17 6.49
C ILE A 104 8.16 -20.81 7.68
N ASN A 105 7.33 -20.06 8.40
CA ASN A 105 6.78 -20.53 9.68
C ASN A 105 5.35 -21.05 9.56
N ASP A 106 4.58 -20.67 8.53
CA ASP A 106 3.22 -21.20 8.35
C ASP A 106 3.21 -22.54 7.61
N ALA A 107 2.83 -23.60 8.34
CA ALA A 107 2.70 -24.94 7.78
C ALA A 107 1.66 -25.01 6.65
N THR A 108 0.59 -24.22 6.74
CA THR A 108 -0.48 -24.19 5.71
C THR A 108 0.07 -23.63 4.40
N TYR A 109 0.82 -22.52 4.46
CA TYR A 109 1.50 -21.94 3.31
C TYR A 109 2.41 -22.96 2.63
N GLN A 110 3.26 -23.64 3.40
CA GLN A 110 4.17 -24.64 2.87
C GLN A 110 3.45 -25.85 2.27
N GLN A 111 2.31 -26.25 2.81
CA GLN A 111 1.53 -27.36 2.28
C GLN A 111 0.90 -26.98 0.94
N VAL A 112 0.24 -25.83 0.87
CA VAL A 112 -0.44 -25.34 -0.35
C VAL A 112 0.55 -25.14 -1.49
N THR A 113 1.72 -24.58 -1.20
CA THR A 113 2.78 -24.40 -2.21
C THR A 113 3.35 -25.72 -2.69
N ARG A 114 3.47 -26.75 -1.83
CA ARG A 114 3.92 -28.10 -2.21
C ARG A 114 2.91 -28.81 -3.13
N GLU A 115 1.62 -28.65 -2.83
CA GLU A 115 0.49 -29.29 -3.51
C GLU A 115 0.02 -28.57 -4.79
N ALA A 116 0.49 -27.34 -5.04
CA ALA A 116 0.15 -26.59 -6.24
C ALA A 116 0.60 -27.33 -7.53
N GLU A 117 -0.38 -27.80 -8.31
CA GLU A 117 -0.23 -28.80 -9.40
C GLU A 117 0.81 -28.47 -10.49
N ARG A 118 1.02 -27.18 -10.82
CA ARG A 118 1.82 -26.82 -11.99
C ARG A 118 3.24 -26.40 -11.61
N ARG A 119 4.16 -27.35 -11.47
CA ARG A 119 5.61 -27.09 -11.29
C ARG A 119 6.32 -26.79 -12.62
N GLY A 120 5.85 -25.79 -13.37
CA GLY A 120 6.42 -25.40 -14.68
C GLY A 120 6.77 -23.91 -14.76
N SER A 121 7.47 -23.50 -15.83
CA SER A 121 7.93 -22.12 -16.07
C SER A 121 6.81 -21.07 -16.15
N GLY A 122 5.55 -21.49 -16.29
CA GLY A 122 4.38 -20.62 -16.24
C GLY A 122 3.73 -20.46 -14.87
N ASN A 123 4.33 -21.00 -13.79
CA ASN A 123 3.80 -20.85 -12.44
C ASN A 123 4.42 -19.62 -11.76
N PRO A 124 3.61 -18.58 -11.47
CA PRO A 124 4.10 -17.34 -10.88
C PRO A 124 4.69 -17.54 -9.47
N LEU A 125 4.34 -18.62 -8.76
CA LEU A 125 4.90 -18.92 -7.44
C LEU A 125 6.42 -19.12 -7.46
N PHE A 126 6.96 -19.65 -8.57
CA PHE A 126 8.40 -19.86 -8.71
C PHE A 126 9.12 -18.66 -9.36
N ALA A 127 8.40 -17.56 -9.61
CA ALA A 127 8.94 -16.29 -10.09
C ALA A 127 9.05 -15.23 -8.98
N GLY A 128 8.87 -15.62 -7.71
CA GLY A 128 8.93 -14.73 -6.56
C GLY A 128 7.59 -14.10 -6.17
N ALA A 129 6.47 -14.53 -6.75
CA ALA A 129 5.14 -14.05 -6.34
C ALA A 129 4.62 -14.81 -5.10
N LEU A 130 3.94 -14.08 -4.21
CA LEU A 130 3.19 -14.67 -3.10
C LEU A 130 1.94 -15.41 -3.61
N ILE A 131 1.45 -16.36 -2.81
CA ILE A 131 0.26 -17.15 -3.17
C ILE A 131 -1.02 -16.31 -3.07
N ASP A 132 -1.97 -16.56 -3.96
CA ASP A 132 -3.35 -16.12 -3.78
C ASP A 132 -4.02 -16.99 -2.71
N TRP A 133 -4.53 -16.38 -1.64
CA TRP A 133 -5.19 -17.11 -0.56
C TRP A 133 -6.63 -16.67 -0.34
N ASP A 134 -7.57 -17.61 -0.44
CA ASP A 134 -8.98 -17.42 -0.02
C ASP A 134 -9.70 -16.16 -0.58
N GLY A 135 -9.30 -15.73 -1.78
CA GLY A 135 -9.83 -14.52 -2.42
C GLY A 135 -9.15 -13.21 -2.03
N CYS A 136 -8.01 -13.27 -1.36
CA CYS A 136 -7.09 -12.16 -1.09
C CYS A 136 -5.85 -12.29 -1.98
N PHE A 137 -5.40 -11.17 -2.52
CA PHE A 137 -4.07 -11.02 -3.12
C PHE A 137 -3.10 -10.56 -2.05
N LEU A 138 -2.01 -11.30 -1.89
CA LEU A 138 -0.94 -10.97 -0.95
C LEU A 138 0.14 -10.18 -1.69
N PHE A 139 0.51 -9.03 -1.15
CA PHE A 139 1.63 -8.22 -1.62
C PHE A 139 2.52 -7.84 -0.44
N ASP A 140 3.81 -7.79 -0.72
CA ASP A 140 4.84 -7.25 0.14
C ASP A 140 5.25 -5.85 -0.33
N HIS A 141 5.51 -4.95 0.60
CA HIS A 141 5.99 -3.59 0.34
C HIS A 141 6.76 -3.05 1.55
N ASP A 142 7.89 -2.38 1.29
CA ASP A 142 8.79 -1.80 2.29
C ASP A 142 8.18 -0.65 3.11
N ASN A 143 7.33 0.18 2.49
CA ASN A 143 6.66 1.32 3.13
C ASN A 143 5.54 0.94 4.12
N VAL A 144 5.31 -0.35 4.36
CA VAL A 144 4.44 -0.81 5.45
C VAL A 144 5.12 -0.56 6.79
N SER A 145 4.38 -0.02 7.76
CA SER A 145 4.90 0.38 9.06
C SER A 145 5.47 -0.79 9.86
N VAL A 146 6.68 -0.59 10.38
CA VAL A 146 7.39 -1.50 11.27
C VAL A 146 7.65 -0.85 12.62
N PHE A 147 7.67 -1.65 13.67
CA PHE A 147 7.78 -1.24 15.06
C PHE A 147 8.78 -2.14 15.79
N SER A 148 9.53 -1.58 16.74
CA SER A 148 10.52 -2.32 17.54
C SER A 148 10.19 -2.36 19.04
N GLY A 149 9.06 -1.77 19.44
CA GLY A 149 8.70 -1.55 20.85
C GLY A 149 7.48 -2.32 21.32
N TRP A 150 7.12 -3.43 20.65
CA TRP A 150 5.98 -4.25 21.07
C TRP A 150 6.37 -5.23 22.18
N GLY A 151 5.37 -5.86 22.79
CA GLY A 151 5.53 -6.79 23.89
C GLY A 151 5.75 -6.13 25.26
N ALA A 152 5.67 -6.93 26.31
CA ALA A 152 5.71 -6.44 27.69
C ALA A 152 7.05 -5.76 28.03
N SER A 153 8.13 -6.23 27.42
CA SER A 153 9.49 -5.71 27.58
C SER A 153 9.88 -4.68 26.52
N SER A 154 8.97 -4.32 25.59
CA SER A 154 9.24 -3.39 24.48
C SER A 154 10.45 -3.79 23.61
N ASP A 155 10.63 -5.09 23.41
CA ASP A 155 11.76 -5.72 22.71
C ASP A 155 11.32 -6.56 21.51
N VAL A 156 10.02 -6.56 21.19
CA VAL A 156 9.46 -7.32 20.08
C VAL A 156 9.34 -6.42 18.85
N TYR A 157 9.97 -6.86 17.76
CA TYR A 157 9.77 -6.28 16.44
C TYR A 157 8.45 -6.79 15.84
N GLY A 158 7.69 -5.89 15.22
CA GLY A 158 6.41 -6.19 14.59
C GLY A 158 6.11 -5.25 13.44
N ALA A 159 5.12 -5.60 12.64
CA ALA A 159 4.65 -4.76 11.54
C ALA A 159 3.12 -4.88 11.43
N GLU A 160 2.48 -3.83 10.91
CA GLU A 160 1.02 -3.80 10.77
C GLU A 160 0.62 -4.01 9.31
N SER A 161 0.08 -5.19 9.01
CA SER A 161 -0.42 -5.53 7.67
C SER A 161 -1.81 -4.93 7.42
N LEU A 162 -2.06 -4.52 6.17
CA LEU A 162 -3.27 -3.81 5.78
C LEU A 162 -4.13 -4.67 4.85
N LEU A 163 -5.40 -4.87 5.22
CA LEU A 163 -6.42 -5.44 4.33
C LEU A 163 -7.22 -4.30 3.68
N CYS A 164 -7.09 -4.17 2.36
CA CYS A 164 -7.76 -3.14 1.57
C CYS A 164 -8.84 -3.74 0.65
N GLY A 165 -10.04 -3.17 0.73
CA GLY A 165 -11.11 -3.38 -0.25
C GLY A 165 -11.22 -2.21 -1.23
N ARG A 166 -12.42 -1.97 -1.77
CA ARG A 166 -12.66 -0.75 -2.55
C ARG A 166 -12.62 0.47 -1.65
N GLN A 167 -12.23 1.61 -2.24
CA GLN A 167 -12.20 2.92 -1.59
C GLN A 167 -11.32 2.94 -0.32
N ALA A 168 -10.28 2.11 -0.27
CA ALA A 168 -9.36 2.06 0.87
C ALA A 168 -8.53 3.35 1.02
N VAL A 169 -8.15 3.98 -0.10
CA VAL A 169 -7.45 5.27 -0.13
C VAL A 169 -8.02 6.12 -1.26
N ILE A 170 -8.14 7.43 -1.01
CA ILE A 170 -8.55 8.42 -2.00
C ILE A 170 -7.44 9.46 -2.10
N VAL A 171 -6.92 9.67 -3.32
CA VAL A 171 -5.93 10.71 -3.61
C VAL A 171 -6.60 11.81 -4.43
N GLY A 172 -6.70 13.00 -3.84
CA GLY A 172 -7.14 14.21 -4.54
C GLY A 172 -5.96 14.90 -5.19
N ILE A 173 -6.02 15.14 -6.50
CA ILE A 173 -5.01 15.91 -7.23
C ILE A 173 -5.64 17.20 -7.72
N GLY A 174 -5.13 18.34 -7.26
CA GLY A 174 -5.54 19.65 -7.76
C GLY A 174 -5.04 19.86 -9.20
N GLY A 175 -5.95 20.18 -10.11
CA GLY A 175 -5.64 20.58 -11.49
C GLY A 175 -6.19 21.97 -11.79
N TYR A 176 -5.42 22.79 -12.50
CA TYR A 176 -5.88 24.09 -13.01
C TYR A 176 -6.30 23.96 -14.48
N LYS A 177 -7.47 24.51 -14.83
CA LYS A 177 -7.95 24.59 -16.22
C LYS A 177 -7.34 25.80 -16.91
N ILE A 178 -6.33 25.59 -17.76
CA ILE A 178 -5.97 26.56 -18.80
C ILE A 178 -6.85 26.27 -20.01
N GLN A 179 -7.72 27.23 -20.38
CA GLN A 179 -8.46 27.33 -21.66
C GLN A 179 -8.64 26.00 -22.41
N GLY A 180 -9.56 25.15 -21.96
CA GLY A 180 -10.00 23.96 -22.72
C GLY A 180 -9.10 22.73 -22.72
N LYS A 181 -8.03 22.66 -21.91
CA LYS A 181 -7.25 21.43 -21.72
C LYS A 181 -7.23 21.00 -20.24
N ASN A 182 -7.55 19.73 -19.99
CA ASN A 182 -7.33 19.09 -18.68
C ASN A 182 -5.82 18.96 -18.47
N GLY A 183 -5.21 19.95 -17.82
CA GLY A 183 -3.78 19.94 -17.48
C GLY A 183 -3.58 19.64 -16.01
N TYR A 184 -2.80 18.59 -15.71
CA TYR A 184 -2.10 18.49 -14.43
C TYR A 184 -1.11 19.66 -14.29
N LEU A 185 -0.67 20.00 -13.08
CA LEU A 185 0.38 20.99 -12.85
C LEU A 185 1.59 20.66 -13.73
N LYS A 186 1.83 21.47 -14.75
CA LYS A 186 2.97 21.31 -15.67
C LYS A 186 4.11 22.17 -15.16
N TRP A 187 5.25 21.53 -14.94
CA TRP A 187 6.48 22.26 -14.71
C TRP A 187 6.85 23.03 -15.99
N VAL A 188 6.99 24.34 -15.88
CA VAL A 188 7.38 25.23 -16.98
C VAL A 188 8.73 25.82 -16.61
N GLU A 189 9.79 25.37 -17.27
CA GLU A 189 11.08 26.05 -17.21
C GLU A 189 10.94 27.42 -17.86
N LYS A 190 11.02 28.48 -17.05
CA LYS A 190 11.30 29.81 -17.58
C LYS A 190 12.81 30.03 -17.46
N LYS A 191 13.50 30.10 -18.61
CA LYS A 191 14.83 30.70 -18.65
C LYS A 191 14.66 32.19 -18.36
N PHE A 192 15.11 32.64 -17.20
CA PHE A 192 15.15 34.07 -16.86
C PHE A 192 16.35 34.69 -17.60
N ASP A 193 16.11 35.21 -18.79
CA ASP A 193 17.01 36.17 -19.43
C ASP A 193 16.62 37.58 -18.97
N GLY A 194 17.46 38.17 -18.12
CA GLY A 194 17.33 39.56 -17.65
C GLY A 194 16.42 39.75 -16.43
N MET A 195 17.00 40.09 -15.28
CA MET A 195 16.30 40.42 -14.03
C MET A 195 15.22 41.50 -14.25
N PRO A 196 14.02 41.41 -13.62
CA PRO A 196 13.86 41.93 -12.26
C PRO A 196 12.92 41.11 -11.35
N ILE A 197 13.15 41.34 -10.05
CA ILE A 197 12.37 41.03 -8.84
C ILE A 197 10.90 40.63 -9.11
N ALA A 198 10.52 39.40 -8.74
CA ALA A 198 9.13 39.00 -8.66
C ALA A 198 8.52 39.55 -7.35
N TYR A 199 7.62 40.52 -7.50
CA TYR A 199 6.60 40.75 -6.48
C TYR A 199 5.68 39.52 -6.45
N ALA A 200 5.40 39.03 -5.24
CA ALA A 200 4.19 38.25 -5.03
C ALA A 200 3.03 39.23 -5.14
N ASP A 201 2.23 39.14 -6.20
CA ASP A 201 0.92 39.76 -6.19
C ASP A 201 0.04 38.92 -5.25
N ASP A 202 0.13 39.26 -3.96
CA ASP A 202 -0.87 38.94 -2.97
C ASP A 202 -2.18 39.60 -3.43
N TYR A 203 -3.03 38.87 -4.16
CA TYR A 203 -4.42 39.29 -4.30
C TYR A 203 -5.24 38.63 -3.18
N GLU A 204 -5.41 39.40 -2.10
CA GLU A 204 -6.48 39.19 -1.15
C GLU A 204 -7.82 39.06 -1.90
N LEU A 205 -8.56 37.98 -1.65
CA LEU A 205 -10.00 37.98 -1.88
C LEU A 205 -10.71 37.56 -0.59
N ARG A 206 -10.92 38.55 0.28
CA ARG A 206 -12.00 38.50 1.27
C ARG A 206 -13.33 38.65 0.53
N MET A 207 -14.21 37.66 0.58
CA MET A 207 -15.66 37.88 0.60
C MET A 207 -16.39 36.74 1.31
N ALA A 208 -17.36 37.16 2.12
CA ALA A 208 -18.22 36.35 2.97
C ALA A 208 -19.53 35.98 2.25
N ALA A 209 -19.98 34.74 2.47
CA ALA A 209 -21.29 34.37 3.02
C ALA A 209 -21.22 32.89 3.44
#